data_AF-V4A755-F1
#
_entry.id   AF-V4A755-F1
#
_cell.length_a   1.000
_cell.length_b   1.000
_cell.length_c   1.000
_cell.angle_alpha   90.00
_cell.angle_beta   90.00
_cell.angle_gamma   90.00
#
_symmetry.space_group_name_H-M   'P 1'
#
loop_
_entity.id
_entity.type
_entity.pdbx_description
1 polymer ?
#
loop_
_entity_poly.entity_id
_entity_poly.type
_entity_poly.pdbx_seq_one_letter_code
_entity_poly.pdbx_strand_id
1 'polypeptide(L)'
;EGSEETQPEVEETLKEEVTVAPKEPEEIQPEVAETFKEEVTITSEEPEEIQPEVEETFKEEVTITTEGPEETQPEVEETFKEEVTVAPEGPEETQPEVEETFKEEVTITSEGPEETQPEVEETFKEEITIVSEGPEEIKPEVEETSKEEVIITTEGPEETQPEV
;
A
#
# COMPACT_ATOMS: atom_id res chain seq x y z
N GLU A 1 -2.22 -25.99 0.14
CA GLU A 1 -1.39 -26.66 1.14
C GLU A 1 -1.58 -25.92 2.45
N GLY A 2 -0.71 -25.98 3.45
CA GLY A 2 -0.85 -25.09 4.61
C GLY A 2 -0.06 -23.82 4.31
N SER A 3 -0.73 -22.69 4.14
CA SER A 3 -0.06 -21.39 4.05
C SER A 3 0.65 -21.15 5.38
N GLU A 4 1.92 -20.76 5.32
CA GLU A 4 2.73 -20.38 6.48
C GLU A 4 2.53 -18.87 6.65
N GLU A 5 2.15 -18.45 7.87
CA GLU A 5 1.84 -17.05 8.20
C GLU A 5 3.06 -16.44 8.87
N THR A 6 3.50 -15.27 8.39
CA THR A 6 4.64 -14.54 8.95
C THR A 6 4.17 -13.21 9.53
N GLN A 7 4.23 -13.10 10.87
CA GLN A 7 3.86 -11.90 11.64
C GLN A 7 5.08 -11.35 12.41
N PRO A 8 5.87 -10.44 11.82
CA PRO A 8 6.86 -9.67 12.56
C PRO A 8 6.17 -8.53 13.33
N GLU A 9 6.35 -8.47 14.64
CA GLU A 9 5.82 -7.42 15.53
C GLU A 9 6.99 -6.59 16.11
N VAL A 10 6.86 -5.26 16.13
CA VAL A 10 7.82 -4.37 16.79
C VAL A 10 7.14 -3.28 17.64
N GLU A 11 7.55 -3.17 18.91
CA GLU A 11 7.06 -2.17 19.87
C GLU A 11 8.11 -1.05 20.09
N GLU A 12 7.79 0.19 19.70
CA GLU A 12 8.39 1.48 20.08
C GLU A 12 9.89 1.70 19.73
N THR A 13 10.18 2.37 18.60
CA THR A 13 11.55 2.74 18.23
C THR A 13 11.73 4.16 17.65
N LEU A 14 12.93 4.75 17.83
CA LEU A 14 13.27 6.08 17.27
C LEU A 14 13.50 6.08 15.76
N LYS A 15 13.83 4.90 15.21
CA LYS A 15 14.03 4.60 13.80
C LYS A 15 13.98 3.09 13.64
N GLU A 16 13.16 2.64 12.71
CA GLU A 16 13.04 1.24 12.35
C GLU A 16 13.29 1.03 10.87
N GLU A 17 13.79 -0.16 10.53
CA GLU A 17 13.89 -0.66 9.17
C GLU A 17 13.47 -2.14 9.25
N VAL A 18 12.30 -2.46 8.71
CA VAL A 18 11.77 -3.82 8.64
C VAL A 18 11.92 -4.30 7.20
N THR A 19 12.57 -5.44 6.99
CA THR A 19 12.67 -6.05 5.67
C THR A 19 12.14 -7.47 5.71
N VAL A 20 11.08 -7.73 4.94
CA VAL A 20 10.45 -9.04 4.81
C VAL A 20 10.71 -9.58 3.40
N ALA A 21 11.29 -10.79 3.31
CA ALA A 21 11.63 -11.41 2.02
C ALA A 21 11.33 -12.92 2.03
N PRO A 22 10.04 -13.31 1.91
CA PRO A 22 9.66 -14.71 1.88
C PRO A 22 10.13 -15.39 0.60
N LYS A 23 10.15 -16.73 0.65
CA LYS A 23 10.70 -17.60 -0.42
C LYS A 23 9.64 -18.50 -1.04
N GLU A 24 8.49 -18.61 -0.41
CA GLU A 24 7.37 -19.48 -0.75
C GLU A 24 6.08 -18.65 -0.59
N PRO A 25 4.95 -19.07 -1.20
CA PRO A 25 3.66 -18.43 -0.98
C PRO A 25 3.24 -18.49 0.50
N GLU A 26 3.11 -17.30 1.07
CA GLU A 26 2.88 -17.04 2.49
C GLU A 26 1.96 -15.82 2.65
N GLU A 27 1.23 -15.79 3.76
CA GLU A 27 0.48 -14.60 4.21
C GLU A 27 1.43 -13.76 5.08
N ILE A 28 1.60 -12.48 4.72
CA ILE A 28 2.56 -11.56 5.33
C ILE A 28 1.82 -10.44 6.03
N GLN A 29 1.95 -10.35 7.36
CA GLN A 29 1.26 -9.36 8.19
C GLN A 29 2.25 -8.70 9.17
N PRO A 30 3.09 -7.75 8.72
CA PRO A 30 3.94 -6.98 9.61
C PRO A 30 3.09 -5.97 10.38
N GLU A 31 3.28 -5.93 11.70
CA GLU A 31 2.63 -4.98 12.62
C GLU A 31 3.71 -4.13 13.29
N VAL A 32 3.59 -2.80 13.19
CA VAL A 32 4.51 -1.86 13.83
C VAL A 32 3.75 -0.85 14.68
N ALA A 33 4.11 -0.78 15.96
CA ALA A 33 3.49 0.13 16.93
C ALA A 33 4.46 1.26 17.33
N GLU A 34 4.05 2.51 17.02
CA GLU A 34 4.60 3.79 17.51
C GLU A 34 6.09 4.07 17.15
N THR A 35 6.35 4.74 16.01
CA THR A 35 7.73 5.13 15.61
C THR A 35 7.90 6.58 15.15
N PHE A 36 9.10 7.15 15.34
CA PHE A 36 9.40 8.49 14.81
C PHE A 36 9.77 8.48 13.31
N LYS A 37 10.27 7.34 12.83
CA LYS A 37 10.61 7.08 11.44
C LYS A 37 10.61 5.59 11.20
N GLU A 38 9.85 5.17 10.22
CA GLU A 38 9.77 3.78 9.78
C GLU A 38 10.14 3.66 8.31
N GLU A 39 10.73 2.52 7.97
CA GLU A 39 10.92 2.07 6.60
C GLU A 39 10.58 0.57 6.58
N VAL A 40 9.48 0.21 5.91
CA VAL A 40 9.06 -1.17 5.72
C VAL A 40 9.32 -1.53 4.27
N THR A 41 10.11 -2.58 4.04
CA THR A 41 10.36 -3.12 2.71
C THR A 41 9.93 -4.57 2.64
N ILE A 42 8.93 -4.86 1.81
CA ILE A 42 8.45 -6.21 1.56
C ILE A 42 8.82 -6.56 0.12
N THR A 43 9.61 -7.62 -0.05
CA THR A 43 9.96 -8.13 -1.39
C THR A 43 9.64 -9.60 -1.50
N SER A 44 8.82 -10.02 -2.46
CA SER A 44 8.50 -11.43 -2.60
C SER A 44 8.28 -11.88 -4.04
N GLU A 45 8.55 -13.16 -4.31
CA GLU A 45 8.47 -13.76 -5.65
C GLU A 45 7.17 -14.54 -5.89
N GLU A 46 6.38 -14.88 -4.86
CA GLU A 46 5.06 -15.56 -4.98
C GLU A 46 4.14 -15.41 -3.72
N PRO A 47 3.90 -14.25 -3.07
CA PRO A 47 2.91 -14.18 -1.96
C PRO A 47 1.50 -14.57 -2.40
N GLU A 48 0.68 -14.97 -1.43
CA GLU A 48 -0.77 -15.04 -1.63
C GLU A 48 -1.46 -13.76 -1.12
N GLU A 49 -0.95 -13.14 -0.06
CA GLU A 49 -1.57 -11.99 0.59
C GLU A 49 -0.55 -11.18 1.42
N ILE A 50 -0.62 -9.85 1.36
CA ILE A 50 0.22 -8.92 2.14
C ILE A 50 -0.66 -7.86 2.80
N GLN A 51 -0.67 -7.80 4.12
CA GLN A 51 -1.43 -6.81 4.89
C GLN A 51 -0.52 -6.17 5.95
N PRO A 52 0.28 -5.16 5.60
CA PRO A 52 1.03 -4.41 6.60
C PRO A 52 0.09 -3.49 7.39
N GLU A 53 0.24 -3.47 8.71
CA GLU A 53 -0.52 -2.62 9.62
C GLU A 53 0.43 -1.69 10.38
N VAL A 54 0.15 -0.38 10.36
CA VAL A 54 0.94 0.63 11.08
C VAL A 54 0.03 1.57 11.88
N GLU A 55 0.25 1.64 13.20
CA GLU A 55 -0.68 2.31 14.13
C GLU A 55 -0.36 3.82 14.34
N GLU A 56 0.90 4.21 14.57
CA GLU A 56 1.24 5.64 14.84
C GLU A 56 2.67 6.00 14.40
N THR A 57 2.84 6.85 13.37
CA THR A 57 4.18 7.31 12.97
C THR A 57 4.30 8.80 12.60
N PHE A 58 5.47 9.40 12.90
CA PHE A 58 5.76 10.75 12.40
C PHE A 58 6.17 10.78 10.92
N LYS A 59 6.73 9.67 10.43
CA LYS A 59 7.16 9.46 9.06
C LYS A 59 7.21 7.97 8.76
N GLU A 60 6.50 7.59 7.73
CA GLU A 60 6.47 6.23 7.22
C GLU A 60 6.94 6.20 5.77
N GLU A 61 7.61 5.12 5.40
CA GLU A 61 7.91 4.76 4.02
C GLU A 61 7.66 3.25 3.90
N VAL A 62 6.59 2.88 3.18
CA VAL A 62 6.25 1.48 2.92
C VAL A 62 6.56 1.19 1.46
N THR A 63 7.42 0.23 1.21
CA THR A 63 7.76 -0.25 -0.13
C THR A 63 7.41 -1.72 -0.26
N ILE A 64 6.49 -2.03 -1.17
CA ILE A 64 6.05 -3.38 -1.48
C ILE A 64 6.46 -3.67 -2.93
N THR A 65 7.22 -4.74 -3.14
CA THR A 65 7.64 -5.18 -4.48
C THR A 65 7.42 -6.66 -4.62
N THR A 66 6.61 -7.05 -5.59
CA THR A 66 6.17 -8.43 -5.69
C THR A 66 6.11 -8.92 -7.13
N GLU A 67 6.31 -10.23 -7.33
CA GLU A 67 6.16 -10.88 -8.63
C GLU A 67 5.07 -11.96 -8.48
N GLY A 68 3.84 -11.77 -9.00
CA GLY A 68 2.81 -12.80 -8.84
C GLY A 68 1.35 -12.31 -8.87
N PRO A 69 0.38 -13.24 -8.78
CA PRO A 69 -1.01 -12.90 -8.52
C PRO A 69 -1.23 -12.67 -7.02
N GLU A 70 -1.60 -11.45 -6.62
CA GLU A 70 -1.59 -11.04 -5.19
C GLU A 70 -2.77 -10.16 -4.79
N GLU A 71 -3.05 -10.17 -3.48
CA GLU A 71 -3.86 -9.14 -2.81
C GLU A 71 -2.99 -8.39 -1.79
N THR A 72 -2.97 -7.06 -1.91
CA THR A 72 -2.17 -6.16 -1.07
C THR A 72 -3.11 -5.16 -0.38
N GLN A 73 -3.16 -5.20 0.96
CA GLN A 73 -4.04 -4.35 1.77
C GLN A 73 -3.25 -3.66 2.89
N PRO A 74 -2.49 -2.59 2.58
CA PRO A 74 -1.82 -1.82 3.61
C PRO A 74 -2.83 -0.98 4.39
N GLU A 75 -2.78 -1.06 5.71
CA GLU A 75 -3.62 -0.30 6.64
C GLU A 75 -2.74 0.63 7.48
N VAL A 76 -3.10 1.92 7.52
CA VAL A 76 -2.37 2.95 8.26
C VAL A 76 -3.35 3.82 9.07
N GLU A 77 -3.21 3.81 10.41
CA GLU A 77 -4.17 4.46 11.32
C GLU A 77 -3.85 5.96 11.53
N GLU A 78 -2.66 6.34 12.05
CA GLU A 78 -2.32 7.77 12.28
C GLU A 78 -0.89 8.14 11.85
N THR A 79 -0.75 9.02 10.83
CA THR A 79 0.59 9.52 10.43
C THR A 79 0.68 11.02 10.10
N PHE A 80 1.85 11.61 10.42
CA PHE A 80 2.13 12.98 9.97
C PHE A 80 2.58 13.06 8.50
N LYS A 81 3.20 11.98 8.01
CA LYS A 81 3.69 11.83 6.64
C LYS A 81 3.82 10.35 6.29
N GLU A 82 3.15 9.98 5.23
CA GLU A 82 3.18 8.64 4.68
C GLU A 82 3.66 8.71 3.23
N GLU A 83 4.45 7.71 2.83
CA GLU A 83 4.80 7.43 1.45
C GLU A 83 4.65 5.93 1.24
N VAL A 84 3.64 5.52 0.48
CA VAL A 84 3.39 4.11 0.13
C VAL A 84 3.76 3.91 -1.32
N THR A 85 4.66 2.96 -1.57
CA THR A 85 5.04 2.54 -2.91
C THR A 85 4.72 1.07 -3.10
N VAL A 86 3.84 0.76 -4.04
CA VAL A 86 3.47 -0.61 -4.42
C VAL A 86 3.91 -0.84 -5.85
N ALA A 87 4.70 -1.89 -6.09
CA ALA A 87 5.26 -2.21 -7.40
C ALA A 87 5.14 -3.70 -7.74
N PRO A 88 3.99 -4.15 -8.23
CA PRO A 88 3.77 -5.54 -8.59
C PRO A 88 4.03 -5.87 -10.06
N GLU A 89 4.59 -7.05 -10.28
CA GLU A 89 4.73 -7.68 -11.61
C GLU A 89 3.71 -8.84 -11.75
N GLY A 90 2.47 -8.52 -12.12
CA GLY A 90 1.43 -9.54 -12.26
C GLY A 90 0.00 -9.01 -12.18
N PRO A 91 -1.01 -9.90 -12.18
CA PRO A 91 -2.38 -9.51 -11.87
C PRO A 91 -2.54 -9.23 -10.38
N GLU A 92 -2.90 -8.02 -9.97
CA GLU A 92 -3.02 -7.64 -8.55
C GLU A 92 -4.38 -7.02 -8.20
N GLU A 93 -4.84 -7.23 -6.96
CA GLU A 93 -5.81 -6.36 -6.29
C GLU A 93 -5.13 -5.59 -5.15
N THR A 94 -5.16 -4.25 -5.22
CA THR A 94 -4.54 -3.37 -4.22
C THR A 94 -5.63 -2.53 -3.54
N GLN A 95 -5.72 -2.62 -2.21
CA GLN A 95 -6.70 -1.87 -1.41
C GLN A 95 -6.00 -1.19 -0.22
N PRO A 96 -5.29 -0.07 -0.45
CA PRO A 96 -4.71 0.68 0.65
C PRO A 96 -5.81 1.41 1.43
N GLU A 97 -5.79 1.29 2.76
CA GLU A 97 -6.69 1.96 3.69
C GLU A 97 -5.90 2.91 4.60
N VAL A 98 -6.33 4.17 4.66
CA VAL A 98 -5.66 5.22 5.41
C VAL A 98 -6.68 6.02 6.23
N GLU A 99 -6.59 5.99 7.57
CA GLU A 99 -7.59 6.61 8.46
C GLU A 99 -7.30 8.11 8.72
N GLU A 100 -6.16 8.49 9.29
CA GLU A 100 -5.84 9.90 9.59
C GLU A 100 -4.40 10.31 9.19
N THR A 101 -4.26 11.17 8.17
CA THR A 101 -2.93 11.70 7.79
C THR A 101 -2.84 13.20 7.49
N PHE A 102 -1.71 13.82 7.86
CA PHE A 102 -1.44 15.21 7.46
C PHE A 102 -0.95 15.33 6.00
N LYS A 103 -0.26 14.29 5.51
CA LYS A 103 0.25 14.19 4.15
C LYS A 103 0.44 12.73 3.77
N GLU A 104 -0.19 12.37 2.68
CA GLU A 104 -0.09 11.05 2.07
C GLU A 104 0.41 11.19 0.64
N GLU A 105 1.29 10.28 0.25
CA GLU A 105 1.72 10.08 -1.15
C GLU A 105 1.67 8.57 -1.44
N VAL A 106 0.68 8.15 -2.23
CA VAL A 106 0.54 6.76 -2.66
C VAL A 106 1.00 6.65 -4.11
N THR A 107 1.99 5.81 -4.36
CA THR A 107 2.48 5.50 -5.70
C THR A 107 2.32 4.02 -5.99
N ILE A 108 1.55 3.72 -7.03
CA ILE A 108 1.30 2.35 -7.49
C ILE A 108 1.85 2.22 -8.90
N THR A 109 2.73 1.26 -9.14
CA THR A 109 3.40 1.05 -10.44
C THR A 109 3.37 -0.41 -10.84
N SER A 110 2.62 -0.74 -11.89
CA SER A 110 2.25 -2.13 -12.13
C SER A 110 2.39 -2.58 -13.57
N GLU A 111 2.86 -3.81 -13.76
CA GLU A 111 2.99 -4.46 -15.08
C GLU A 111 1.99 -5.63 -15.20
N GLY A 112 0.70 -5.33 -15.40
CA GLY A 112 -0.34 -6.36 -15.48
C GLY A 112 -1.76 -5.81 -15.44
N PRO A 113 -2.78 -6.68 -15.49
CA PRO A 113 -4.16 -6.28 -15.18
C PRO A 113 -4.29 -6.00 -13.67
N GLU A 114 -4.85 -4.87 -13.28
CA GLU A 114 -4.96 -4.48 -11.86
C GLU A 114 -6.35 -3.95 -11.50
N GLU A 115 -6.79 -4.27 -10.28
CA GLU A 115 -7.90 -3.59 -9.60
C GLU A 115 -7.36 -2.82 -8.38
N THR A 116 -7.54 -1.50 -8.38
CA THR A 116 -7.02 -0.61 -7.33
C THR A 116 -8.20 0.09 -6.64
N GLN A 117 -8.30 -0.05 -5.33
CA GLN A 117 -9.38 0.58 -4.52
C GLN A 117 -8.78 1.26 -3.28
N PRO A 118 -8.14 2.43 -3.42
CA PRO A 118 -7.66 3.18 -2.27
C PRO A 118 -8.85 3.78 -1.50
N GLU A 119 -8.85 3.59 -0.18
CA GLU A 119 -9.80 4.18 0.77
C GLU A 119 -9.08 5.12 1.73
N VAL A 120 -9.57 6.36 1.82
CA VAL A 120 -8.93 7.42 2.61
C VAL A 120 -10.00 8.18 3.41
N GLU A 121 -9.94 8.11 4.76
CA GLU A 121 -10.97 8.70 5.63
C GLU A 121 -10.73 10.20 5.90
N GLU A 122 -9.61 10.61 6.51
CA GLU A 122 -9.31 12.00 6.85
C GLU A 122 -7.87 12.42 6.47
N THR A 123 -7.71 13.29 5.46
CA THR A 123 -6.38 13.84 5.11
C THR A 123 -6.32 15.34 4.85
N PHE A 124 -5.20 15.96 5.23
CA PHE A 124 -4.97 17.37 4.89
C PHE A 124 -4.42 17.54 3.46
N LYS A 125 -3.67 16.56 2.96
CA LYS A 125 -3.12 16.53 1.61
C LYS A 125 -2.86 15.10 1.16
N GLU A 126 -3.43 14.77 0.02
CA GLU A 126 -3.29 13.48 -0.63
C GLU A 126 -2.75 13.68 -2.05
N GLU A 127 -1.81 12.82 -2.44
CA GLU A 127 -1.33 12.68 -3.82
C GLU A 127 -1.30 11.18 -4.15
N ILE A 128 -2.21 10.74 -5.02
CA ILE A 128 -2.25 9.35 -5.50
C ILE A 128 -1.73 9.33 -6.93
N THR A 129 -0.68 8.56 -7.18
CA THR A 129 -0.10 8.34 -8.50
C THR A 129 -0.19 6.86 -8.87
N ILE A 130 -0.94 6.55 -9.92
CA ILE A 130 -1.09 5.19 -10.45
C ILE A 130 -0.48 5.15 -11.86
N VAL A 131 0.45 4.22 -12.08
CA VAL A 131 1.15 4.01 -13.35
C VAL A 131 1.05 2.55 -13.75
N SER A 132 0.40 2.25 -14.87
CA SER A 132 0.18 0.86 -15.29
C SER A 132 0.43 0.59 -16.76
N GLU A 133 1.01 -0.57 -17.03
CA GLU A 133 1.15 -1.16 -18.37
C GLU A 133 0.17 -2.33 -18.56
N GLY A 134 -1.13 -2.09 -18.37
CA GLY A 134 -2.18 -3.12 -18.55
C GLY A 134 -3.61 -2.58 -18.53
N PRO A 135 -4.63 -3.45 -18.59
CA PRO A 135 -6.01 -3.07 -18.32
C PRO A 135 -6.20 -2.79 -16.82
N GLU A 136 -6.83 -1.68 -16.46
CA GLU A 136 -7.00 -1.26 -15.07
C GLU A 136 -8.43 -0.88 -14.73
N GLU A 137 -8.88 -1.27 -13.53
CA GLU A 137 -10.09 -0.78 -12.87
C GLU A 137 -9.71 -0.07 -11.57
N ILE A 138 -9.93 1.25 -11.52
CA ILE A 138 -9.53 2.09 -10.39
C ILE A 138 -10.78 2.72 -9.78
N LYS A 139 -10.97 2.52 -8.46
CA LYS A 139 -12.10 3.04 -7.67
C LYS A 139 -11.62 3.67 -6.35
N PRO A 140 -11.18 4.93 -6.36
CA PRO A 140 -10.81 5.63 -5.13
C PRO A 140 -12.07 6.03 -4.34
N GLU A 141 -12.01 5.91 -3.01
CA GLU A 141 -13.01 6.42 -2.06
C GLU A 141 -12.33 7.34 -1.03
N VAL A 142 -12.83 8.57 -0.90
CA VAL A 142 -12.21 9.64 -0.11
C VAL A 142 -13.30 10.41 0.67
N GLU A 143 -13.34 10.28 2.00
CA GLU A 143 -14.40 10.93 2.82
C GLU A 143 -14.13 12.42 3.13
N GLU A 144 -12.97 12.76 3.74
CA GLU A 144 -12.67 14.12 4.18
C GLU A 144 -11.24 14.57 3.83
N THR A 145 -11.08 15.23 2.66
CA THR A 145 -9.78 15.81 2.27
C THR A 145 -9.79 17.33 2.09
N SER A 146 -8.71 17.97 2.56
CA SER A 146 -8.49 19.40 2.32
C SER A 146 -7.90 19.68 0.94
N LYS A 147 -7.11 18.75 0.38
CA LYS A 147 -6.48 18.81 -0.94
C LYS A 147 -6.18 17.40 -1.44
N GLU A 148 -6.62 17.15 -2.66
CA GLU A 148 -6.48 15.87 -3.35
C GLU A 148 -5.88 16.12 -4.75
N GLU A 149 -4.92 15.28 -5.13
CA GLU A 149 -4.39 15.19 -6.49
C GLU A 149 -4.24 13.72 -6.89
N VAL A 150 -5.13 13.24 -7.75
CA VAL A 150 -5.04 11.89 -8.33
C VAL A 150 -4.48 11.97 -9.76
N ILE A 151 -3.39 11.24 -10.01
CA ILE A 151 -2.70 11.14 -11.30
C ILE A 151 -2.72 9.69 -11.74
N ILE A 152 -3.39 9.40 -12.86
CA ILE A 152 -3.47 8.07 -13.44
C ILE A 152 -2.80 8.09 -14.81
N THR A 153 -1.84 7.18 -15.03
CA THR A 153 -1.10 7.04 -16.29
C THR A 153 -1.11 5.58 -16.74
N THR A 154 -1.89 5.27 -17.78
CA THR A 154 -2.03 3.89 -18.28
C THR A 154 -1.56 3.74 -19.73
N GLU A 155 -0.81 2.68 -20.03
CA GLU A 155 -0.56 2.20 -21.39
C GLU A 155 -1.47 0.99 -21.71
N GLY A 156 -2.79 1.17 -21.57
CA GLY A 156 -3.79 0.11 -21.76
C GLY A 156 -5.24 0.63 -21.84
N PRO A 157 -6.26 -0.25 -21.88
CA PRO A 157 -7.65 0.16 -21.71
C PRO A 157 -7.94 0.42 -20.21
N GLU A 158 -8.36 1.64 -19.90
CA GLU A 158 -8.66 2.10 -18.53
C GLU A 158 -10.19 2.20 -18.31
N GLU A 159 -10.69 1.69 -17.18
CA GLU A 159 -12.03 1.96 -16.66
C GLU A 159 -11.90 2.63 -15.28
N THR A 160 -12.00 3.96 -15.23
CA THR A 160 -12.01 4.74 -13.99
C THR A 160 -13.45 5.05 -13.58
N GLN A 161 -13.84 4.71 -12.35
CA GLN A 161 -15.11 5.15 -11.77
C GLN A 161 -14.85 6.27 -10.77
N PRO A 162 -15.30 7.51 -11.05
CA PRO A 162 -15.23 8.58 -10.07
C PRO A 162 -16.27 8.35 -8.96
N GLU A 163 -15.91 8.78 -7.75
CA GLU A 163 -16.74 8.82 -6.54
C GLU A 163 -18.09 9.54 -6.76
N VAL A 164 -19.12 9.16 -5.99
CA VAL A 164 -20.52 9.63 -6.12
C VAL A 164 -20.96 10.53 -4.98
#